data_AF-A0A1V4RWX4-F1
#
_entry.id   AF-A0A1V4RWX4-F1
#
_cell.length_a   1.000
_cell.length_b   1.000
_cell.length_c   1.000
_cell.angle_alpha   90.00
_cell.angle_beta   90.00
_cell.angle_gamma   90.00
#
_symmetry.space_group_name_H-M   'P 1'
#
loop_
_entity.id
_entity.type
_entity.pdbx_description
1 polymer ?
#
loop_
_entity_poly.entity_id
_entity_poly.type
_entity_poly.pdbx_seq_one_letter_code
_entity_poly.pdbx_strand_id
1 'polypeptide(L)'
;ALGGKDLPRPFPRMQYSDAMEHYGTDRPDIRFDMAFEDVTDIVQDTGYSVFRQIISNGGQIKGFCVKGQAAALSKNVLQNEYSMKIAPSFGAKGMTWMKVIGGRLESNIVQFFTPSEQNGLMKRFGAEDGDVLIMIADVSRDLISEVLCSLRLHIADRLDLIPENSYHPLWVCNFPLFELKDGKVSSQHHPFTMPDTTSFSPTNMAELLALNSRAYDLVVNGEELGGGSIRIHKMETQKKVFKALGLTKEDVETKFGFFLRALEYGAPPHGGVALGIDRMVAMILSVPSIRDVIAFPKNRRALCPLSRAPSPADKSHLEELNLGPGFRTQKAGSRIYGSTQADITEHELKRPEKISRDEVAHVAKLARLKLDDSEAALYQKDLNSILGYFETLKELDTEKVRPMSHVLEVKNVWREDKPGKTKKSNPLLSNAPESEKGYFKVPKILES
;
A
#
# COMPACT_ATOMS: atom_id res chain seq x y z
N ALA A 1 22.01 14.38 13.46
CA ALA A 1 20.69 14.82 12.99
C ALA A 1 20.75 15.29 11.53
N LEU A 2 19.80 14.89 10.67
CA LEU A 2 19.44 15.65 9.47
C LEU A 2 18.40 16.68 9.90
N GLY A 3 18.51 17.94 9.46
CA GLY A 3 17.55 19.00 9.83
C GLY A 3 17.59 19.47 11.30
N GLY A 4 18.67 19.17 12.04
CA GLY A 4 18.83 19.66 13.43
C GLY A 4 17.89 19.03 14.47
N LYS A 5 17.15 17.98 14.11
CA LYS A 5 16.23 17.26 15.01
C LYS A 5 16.84 15.92 15.44
N ASP A 6 16.91 15.68 16.75
CA ASP A 6 17.27 14.38 17.31
C ASP A 6 16.00 13.59 17.62
N LEU A 7 15.96 12.34 17.16
CA LEU A 7 14.81 11.44 17.32
C LEU A 7 15.19 10.29 18.25
N PRO A 8 14.31 9.87 19.17
CA PRO A 8 14.58 8.74 20.06
C PRO A 8 14.76 7.47 19.24
N ARG A 9 15.71 6.61 19.58
CA ARG A 9 15.92 5.32 18.91
C ARG A 9 16.09 4.20 19.95
N PRO A 10 15.53 3.00 19.70
CA PRO A 10 14.68 2.63 18.56
C PRO A 10 13.33 3.36 18.60
N PHE A 11 12.70 3.54 17.43
CA PHE A 11 11.33 4.08 17.39
C PHE A 11 10.37 3.08 18.07
N PRO A 12 9.43 3.58 18.89
CA PRO A 12 8.35 2.76 19.44
C PRO A 12 7.61 1.96 18.38
N ARG A 13 6.96 0.88 18.80
CA ARG A 13 6.16 0.02 17.94
C ARG A 13 4.78 -0.18 18.57
N MET A 14 3.74 -0.14 17.76
CA MET A 14 2.36 -0.36 18.15
C MET A 14 1.72 -1.35 17.17
N GLN A 15 0.86 -2.24 17.67
CA GLN A 15 0.10 -3.11 16.79
C GLN A 15 -0.99 -2.30 16.10
N TYR A 16 -1.34 -2.65 14.86
CA TYR A 16 -2.48 -2.07 14.16
C TYR A 16 -3.76 -2.16 15.00
N SER A 17 -3.99 -3.30 15.64
CA SER A 17 -5.13 -3.50 16.55
C SER A 17 -5.16 -2.47 17.67
N ASP A 18 -4.00 -2.19 18.28
CA ASP A 18 -3.89 -1.26 19.41
C ASP A 18 -4.04 0.19 18.91
N ALA A 19 -3.54 0.51 17.72
CA ALA A 19 -3.71 1.81 17.09
C ALA A 19 -5.18 2.11 16.80
N MET A 20 -5.88 1.14 16.21
CA MET A 20 -7.32 1.24 15.95
C MET A 20 -8.13 1.26 17.26
N GLU A 21 -7.77 0.43 18.24
CA GLU A 21 -8.46 0.37 19.52
C GLU A 21 -8.28 1.67 20.31
N HIS A 22 -7.07 2.20 20.45
CA HIS A 22 -6.82 3.35 21.33
C HIS A 22 -6.89 4.71 20.63
N TYR A 23 -6.86 4.77 19.30
CA TYR A 23 -6.83 6.04 18.56
C TYR A 23 -7.79 6.10 17.38
N GLY A 24 -8.41 4.98 17.00
CA GLY A 24 -9.34 4.93 15.86
C GLY A 24 -8.68 5.17 14.51
N THR A 25 -7.36 5.05 14.42
CA THR A 25 -6.59 5.24 13.19
C THR A 25 -5.30 4.43 13.22
N ASP A 26 -4.86 4.00 12.03
CA ASP A 26 -3.57 3.35 11.77
C ASP A 26 -2.38 4.32 11.73
N ARG A 27 -2.64 5.63 11.78
CA ARG A 27 -1.63 6.69 11.86
C ARG A 27 -1.87 7.60 13.07
N PRO A 28 -1.73 7.09 14.30
CA PRO A 28 -2.05 7.86 15.49
C PRO A 28 -1.04 8.99 15.72
N ASP A 29 -1.56 10.15 16.13
CA ASP A 29 -0.74 11.21 16.70
C ASP A 29 -0.55 10.97 18.21
N ILE A 30 0.64 10.54 18.59
CA ILE A 30 0.99 10.17 19.98
C ILE A 30 1.72 11.29 20.74
N ARG A 31 1.69 12.52 20.24
CA ARG A 31 2.33 13.68 20.90
C ARG A 31 1.60 14.14 22.16
N PHE A 32 0.33 13.80 22.27
CA PHE A 32 -0.55 14.11 23.40
C PHE A 32 -1.36 12.87 23.77
N ASP A 33 -1.93 12.85 24.97
CA ASP A 33 -2.69 11.70 25.50
C ASP A 33 -4.08 11.58 24.84
N MET A 34 -5.11 11.19 25.60
CA MET A 34 -6.49 10.94 25.16
C MET A 34 -6.63 9.63 24.38
N ALA A 35 -5.90 8.59 24.79
CA ALA A 35 -6.17 7.23 24.34
C ALA A 35 -7.62 6.83 24.66
N PHE A 36 -8.22 6.04 23.79
CA PHE A 36 -9.59 5.59 23.93
C PHE A 36 -9.69 4.41 24.89
N GLU A 37 -10.74 4.44 25.70
CA GLU A 37 -11.12 3.35 26.58
C GLU A 37 -12.55 2.92 26.27
N ASP A 38 -12.74 1.62 26.07
CA ASP A 38 -14.07 1.00 26.05
C ASP A 38 -14.59 0.92 27.48
N VAL A 39 -15.83 1.33 27.71
CA VAL A 39 -16.50 1.30 29.01
C VAL A 39 -17.81 0.52 28.98
N THR A 40 -18.08 -0.19 27.88
CA THR A 40 -19.32 -0.95 27.66
C THR A 40 -19.56 -1.98 28.77
N ASP A 41 -18.49 -2.60 29.27
CA ASP A 41 -18.52 -3.56 30.38
C ASP A 41 -18.92 -2.92 31.73
N ILE A 42 -18.56 -1.66 31.94
CA ILE A 42 -18.84 -0.92 33.17
C ILE A 42 -20.31 -0.48 33.21
N VAL A 43 -20.84 -0.03 32.07
CA VAL A 43 -22.19 0.57 31.98
C VAL A 43 -23.24 -0.40 31.46
N GLN A 44 -22.98 -1.70 31.54
CA GLN A 44 -23.85 -2.75 30.99
C GLN A 44 -25.28 -2.71 31.55
N ASP A 45 -25.41 -2.42 32.85
CA ASP A 45 -26.68 -2.38 33.58
C ASP A 45 -27.17 -0.94 33.85
N THR A 46 -26.63 0.05 33.13
CA THR A 46 -26.89 1.46 33.39
C THR A 46 -28.38 1.84 33.34
N GLY A 47 -28.78 2.74 34.24
CA GLY A 47 -30.11 3.36 34.24
C GLY A 47 -30.35 4.30 33.06
N TYR A 48 -29.31 4.64 32.30
CA TYR A 48 -29.41 5.56 31.17
C TYR A 48 -29.94 4.86 29.92
N SER A 49 -31.17 5.22 29.51
CA SER A 49 -31.90 4.52 28.45
C SER A 49 -31.17 4.47 27.11
N VAL A 50 -30.44 5.54 26.75
CA VAL A 50 -29.70 5.63 25.48
C VAL A 50 -28.58 4.58 25.42
N PHE A 51 -27.77 4.47 26.48
CA PHE A 51 -26.70 3.46 26.53
C PHE A 51 -27.27 2.06 26.57
N ARG A 52 -28.31 1.83 27.37
CA ARG A 52 -28.99 0.53 27.44
C ARG A 52 -29.50 0.08 26.07
N GLN A 53 -30.12 0.98 25.30
CA GLN A 53 -30.61 0.67 23.96
C GLN A 53 -29.47 0.34 22.98
N ILE A 54 -28.35 1.04 23.07
CA ILE A 54 -27.18 0.78 22.21
C ILE A 54 -26.55 -0.58 22.55
N ILE A 55 -26.36 -0.86 23.84
CA ILE A 55 -25.82 -2.15 24.32
C ILE A 55 -26.74 -3.30 23.91
N SER A 56 -28.07 -3.17 24.09
CA SER A 56 -29.02 -4.21 23.70
C SER A 56 -29.00 -4.52 22.20
N ASN A 57 -28.58 -3.54 21.38
CA ASN A 57 -28.43 -3.69 19.94
C ASN A 57 -27.01 -4.16 19.53
N GLY A 58 -26.18 -4.58 20.48
CA GLY A 58 -24.81 -5.04 20.24
C GLY A 58 -23.80 -3.94 19.97
N GLY A 59 -24.12 -2.69 20.35
CA GLY A 59 -23.23 -1.55 20.20
C GLY A 59 -22.15 -1.45 21.27
N GLN A 60 -21.41 -0.35 21.21
CA GLN A 60 -20.25 -0.08 22.08
C GLN A 60 -20.32 1.35 22.61
N ILE A 61 -19.80 1.57 23.82
CA ILE A 61 -19.56 2.89 24.40
C ILE A 61 -18.07 3.06 24.64
N LYS A 62 -17.50 4.08 24.00
CA LYS A 62 -16.07 4.34 24.05
C LYS A 62 -15.82 5.83 24.19
N GLY A 63 -14.72 6.19 24.83
CA GLY A 63 -14.40 7.59 25.07
C GLY A 63 -12.95 7.82 25.39
N PHE A 64 -12.62 9.06 25.77
CA PHE A 64 -11.30 9.43 26.28
C PHE A 64 -11.42 10.49 27.38
N CYS A 65 -10.32 10.68 28.11
CA CYS A 65 -10.21 11.67 29.17
C CYS A 65 -9.38 12.88 28.71
N VAL A 66 -9.92 14.09 28.86
CA VAL A 66 -9.20 15.35 28.67
C VAL A 66 -8.67 15.81 30.02
N LYS A 67 -7.35 15.75 30.21
CA LYS A 67 -6.69 15.99 31.50
C LYS A 67 -6.63 17.47 31.87
N GLY A 68 -7.08 17.84 33.07
CA GLY A 68 -6.94 19.18 33.66
C GLY A 68 -7.73 20.31 32.97
N GLN A 69 -8.62 19.99 32.02
CA GLN A 69 -9.29 20.97 31.16
C GLN A 69 -10.76 21.25 31.53
N ALA A 70 -11.20 20.85 32.72
CA ALA A 70 -12.56 21.12 33.20
C ALA A 70 -12.89 22.62 33.29
N ALA A 71 -11.91 23.50 33.51
CA ALA A 71 -12.14 24.94 33.54
C ALA A 71 -12.42 25.51 32.13
N ALA A 72 -11.63 25.09 31.13
CA ALA A 72 -11.78 25.52 29.73
C ALA A 72 -13.03 24.92 29.09
N LEU A 73 -13.33 23.65 29.38
CA LEU A 73 -14.52 22.94 28.89
C LEU A 73 -15.70 23.14 29.86
N SER A 74 -16.30 24.32 29.80
CA SER A 74 -17.51 24.62 30.58
C SER A 74 -18.69 23.72 30.18
N LYS A 75 -19.66 23.54 31.09
CA LYS A 75 -20.90 22.80 30.83
C LYS A 75 -21.63 23.31 29.57
N ASN A 76 -21.63 24.63 29.37
CA ASN A 76 -22.25 25.26 28.21
C ASN A 76 -21.53 24.89 26.92
N VAL A 77 -20.20 24.93 26.91
CA VAL A 77 -19.36 24.56 25.76
C VAL A 77 -19.54 23.08 25.41
N LEU A 78 -19.44 22.19 26.40
CA LEU A 78 -19.60 20.74 26.20
C LEU A 78 -20.99 20.37 25.65
N GLN A 79 -22.05 21.02 26.15
CA GLN A 79 -23.41 20.74 25.71
C GLN A 79 -23.74 21.40 24.35
N ASN A 80 -23.56 22.72 24.23
CA ASN A 80 -24.11 23.50 23.11
C ASN A 80 -23.16 23.59 21.91
N GLU A 81 -21.85 23.45 22.12
CA GLU A 81 -20.88 23.42 21.03
C GLU A 81 -20.51 21.99 20.67
N TYR A 82 -20.01 21.21 21.64
CA TYR A 82 -19.51 19.87 21.32
C TYR A 82 -20.62 18.86 21.07
N SER A 83 -21.55 18.68 22.00
CA SER A 83 -22.60 17.67 21.87
C SER A 83 -23.62 17.98 20.77
N MET A 84 -24.03 19.25 20.64
CA MET A 84 -25.07 19.66 19.68
C MET A 84 -24.56 20.01 18.28
N LYS A 85 -23.28 20.39 18.10
CA LYS A 85 -22.75 20.85 16.81
C LYS A 85 -21.57 20.05 16.32
N ILE A 86 -20.48 19.99 17.09
CA ILE A 86 -19.20 19.41 16.62
C ILE A 86 -19.31 17.90 16.45
N ALA A 87 -19.75 17.16 17.47
CA ALA A 87 -19.86 15.70 17.37
C ALA A 87 -20.85 15.26 16.26
N PRO A 88 -22.04 15.88 16.11
CA PRO A 88 -22.91 15.62 14.97
C PRO A 88 -22.30 15.98 13.61
N SER A 89 -21.47 17.03 13.53
CA SER A 89 -20.78 17.37 12.28
C SER A 89 -19.76 16.31 11.84
N PHE A 90 -19.29 15.48 12.78
CA PHE A 90 -18.47 14.30 12.50
C PHE A 90 -19.29 13.01 12.31
N GLY A 91 -20.62 13.09 12.39
CA GLY A 91 -21.52 11.96 12.13
C GLY A 91 -22.07 11.26 13.38
N ALA A 92 -21.70 11.67 14.59
CA ALA A 92 -22.28 11.07 15.79
C ALA A 92 -23.74 11.49 16.02
N LYS A 93 -24.56 10.54 16.46
CA LYS A 93 -25.96 10.81 16.86
C LYS A 93 -26.06 11.57 18.18
N GLY A 94 -25.02 11.50 19.00
CA GLY A 94 -24.92 12.22 20.26
C GLY A 94 -23.55 12.05 20.89
N MET A 95 -23.22 12.95 21.82
CA MET A 95 -21.98 12.91 22.60
C MET A 95 -22.31 13.10 24.07
N THR A 96 -21.77 12.21 24.88
CA THR A 96 -21.85 12.25 26.33
C THR A 96 -20.58 12.84 26.91
N TRP A 97 -20.70 13.62 27.98
CA TRP A 97 -19.56 14.15 28.71
C TRP A 97 -19.81 14.11 30.22
N MET A 98 -18.74 14.00 31.01
CA MET A 98 -18.77 14.12 32.48
C MET A 98 -17.52 14.84 32.96
N LYS A 99 -17.67 15.79 33.88
CA LYS A 99 -16.53 16.50 34.49
C LYS A 99 -16.21 15.88 35.84
N VAL A 100 -14.94 15.85 36.24
CA VAL A 100 -14.55 15.47 37.60
C VAL A 100 -14.33 16.74 38.42
N ILE A 101 -15.16 16.95 39.45
CA ILE A 101 -15.09 18.11 40.36
C ILE A 101 -15.27 17.63 41.81
N GLY A 102 -14.36 18.00 42.70
CA GLY A 102 -14.31 17.51 44.07
C GLY A 102 -14.25 15.98 44.17
N GLY A 103 -13.64 15.32 43.18
CA GLY A 103 -13.58 13.85 43.10
C GLY A 103 -14.92 13.17 42.79
N ARG A 104 -15.89 13.91 42.24
CA ARG A 104 -17.20 13.39 41.80
C ARG A 104 -17.44 13.72 40.33
N LEU A 105 -18.21 12.87 39.66
CA LEU A 105 -18.66 13.13 38.30
C LEU A 105 -19.82 14.13 38.30
N GLU A 106 -19.73 15.16 37.46
CA GLU A 106 -20.80 16.13 37.20
C GLU A 106 -21.20 16.09 35.72
N SER A 107 -22.47 15.80 35.47
CA SER A 107 -23.13 15.92 34.16
C SER A 107 -24.64 15.84 34.32
N ASN A 108 -25.38 16.20 33.26
CA ASN A 108 -26.83 16.03 33.20
C ASN A 108 -27.27 14.56 33.31
N ILE A 109 -26.36 13.62 33.03
CA ILE A 109 -26.69 12.19 33.02
C ILE A 109 -26.13 11.40 34.20
N VAL A 110 -25.29 12.01 35.06
CA VAL A 110 -24.63 11.28 36.16
C VAL A 110 -25.64 10.61 37.09
N GLN A 111 -26.81 11.23 37.30
CA GLN A 111 -27.90 10.69 38.11
C GLN A 111 -28.43 9.31 37.65
N PHE A 112 -28.15 8.91 36.41
CA PHE A 112 -28.56 7.61 35.86
C PHE A 112 -27.53 6.50 36.10
N PHE A 113 -26.34 6.84 36.62
CA PHE A 113 -25.26 5.89 36.92
C PHE A 113 -25.17 5.66 38.43
N THR A 114 -25.06 4.41 38.81
CA THR A 114 -24.80 3.99 40.19
C THR A 114 -23.41 4.44 40.66
N PRO A 115 -23.17 4.55 41.97
CA PRO A 115 -21.83 4.88 42.49
C PRO A 115 -20.73 3.91 42.02
N SER A 116 -21.07 2.63 41.83
CA SER A 116 -20.12 1.63 41.31
C SER A 116 -19.72 1.92 39.87
N GLU A 117 -20.68 2.25 39.01
CA GLU A 117 -20.42 2.62 37.61
C GLU A 117 -19.59 3.91 37.52
N GLN A 118 -19.94 4.93 38.31
CA GLN A 118 -19.21 6.21 38.35
C GLN A 118 -17.74 6.00 38.75
N ASN A 119 -17.48 5.24 39.81
CA ASN A 119 -16.13 4.90 40.24
C ASN A 119 -15.39 4.04 39.20
N GLY A 120 -16.10 3.11 38.55
CA GLY A 120 -15.57 2.31 37.46
C GLY A 120 -15.09 3.17 36.28
N LEU A 121 -15.92 4.12 35.84
CA LEU A 121 -15.59 5.07 34.78
C LEU A 121 -14.36 5.92 35.15
N MET A 122 -14.36 6.51 36.34
CA MET A 122 -13.21 7.31 36.81
C MET A 122 -11.92 6.48 36.81
N LYS A 123 -11.98 5.23 37.29
CA LYS A 123 -10.81 4.34 37.33
C LYS A 123 -10.34 3.93 35.94
N ARG A 124 -11.24 3.57 35.02
CA ARG A 124 -10.90 3.13 33.65
C ARG A 124 -10.23 4.26 32.85
N PHE A 125 -10.75 5.47 32.96
CA PHE A 125 -10.17 6.66 32.33
C PHE A 125 -8.98 7.26 33.11
N GLY A 126 -8.62 6.68 34.27
CA GLY A 126 -7.63 7.22 35.19
C GLY A 126 -7.89 8.68 35.56
N ALA A 127 -9.16 9.09 35.65
CA ALA A 127 -9.59 10.48 35.71
C ALA A 127 -9.39 11.07 37.11
N GLU A 128 -8.84 12.27 37.15
CA GLU A 128 -8.55 13.04 38.36
C GLU A 128 -9.37 14.33 38.41
N ASP A 129 -9.30 15.05 39.53
CA ASP A 129 -10.04 16.29 39.69
C ASP A 129 -9.60 17.34 38.66
N GLY A 130 -10.57 17.96 37.99
CA GLY A 130 -10.31 18.88 36.89
C GLY A 130 -10.28 18.23 35.50
N ASP A 131 -10.55 16.93 35.39
CA ASP A 131 -10.64 16.22 34.11
C ASP A 131 -12.05 16.27 33.48
N VAL A 132 -12.11 15.98 32.18
CA VAL A 132 -13.37 15.83 31.43
C VAL A 132 -13.37 14.52 30.66
N LEU A 133 -14.35 13.67 30.93
CA LEU A 133 -14.64 12.47 30.16
C LEU A 133 -15.52 12.82 28.97
N ILE A 134 -15.19 12.32 27.79
CA ILE A 134 -16.01 12.45 26.58
C ILE A 134 -16.22 11.05 26.01
N MET A 135 -17.48 10.70 25.72
CA MET A 135 -17.88 9.37 25.27
C MET A 135 -18.85 9.45 24.09
N ILE A 136 -18.67 8.53 23.15
CA ILE A 136 -19.57 8.26 22.03
C ILE A 136 -20.12 6.85 22.18
N ALA A 137 -21.40 6.70 21.86
CA ALA A 137 -22.08 5.42 21.88
C ALA A 137 -22.80 5.24 20.53
N ASP A 138 -22.54 4.14 19.85
CA ASP A 138 -23.26 3.73 18.64
C ASP A 138 -23.18 2.21 18.45
N VAL A 139 -23.94 1.68 17.50
CA VAL A 139 -23.87 0.27 17.08
C VAL A 139 -22.68 0.05 16.14
N SER A 140 -22.30 1.06 15.36
CA SER A 140 -21.15 1.01 14.45
C SER A 140 -19.84 1.36 15.15
N ARG A 141 -18.92 0.38 15.24
CA ARG A 141 -17.57 0.57 15.82
C ARG A 141 -16.69 1.49 14.99
N ASP A 142 -16.84 1.43 13.67
CA ASP A 142 -16.09 2.30 12.74
C ASP A 142 -16.49 3.76 12.95
N LEU A 143 -17.80 4.02 13.07
CA LEU A 143 -18.31 5.38 13.35
C LEU A 143 -17.80 5.91 14.69
N ILE A 144 -17.79 5.08 15.74
CA ILE A 144 -17.24 5.46 17.05
C ILE A 144 -15.77 5.86 16.90
N SER A 145 -14.98 5.05 16.21
CA SER A 145 -13.55 5.26 16.01
C SER A 145 -13.26 6.54 15.21
N GLU A 146 -13.98 6.76 14.11
CA GLU A 146 -13.85 7.95 13.26
C GLU A 146 -14.22 9.24 14.01
N VAL A 147 -15.35 9.22 14.74
CA VAL A 147 -15.83 10.39 15.50
C VAL A 147 -14.87 10.69 16.65
N LEU A 148 -14.48 9.69 17.44
CA LEU A 148 -13.57 9.91 18.57
C LEU A 148 -12.20 10.39 18.10
N CYS A 149 -11.68 9.86 16.99
CA CYS A 149 -10.42 10.33 16.39
C CYS A 149 -10.51 11.81 16.00
N SER A 150 -11.59 12.19 15.32
CA SER A 150 -11.84 13.57 14.90
C SER A 150 -12.02 14.51 16.09
N LEU A 151 -12.81 14.10 17.10
CA LEU A 151 -13.00 14.88 18.33
C LEU A 151 -11.70 15.05 19.12
N ARG A 152 -10.91 13.98 19.23
CA ARG A 152 -9.63 13.98 19.93
C ARG A 152 -8.68 15.01 19.32
N LEU A 153 -8.49 14.98 18.00
CA LEU A 153 -7.62 15.91 17.29
C LEU A 153 -8.14 17.35 17.38
N HIS A 154 -9.45 17.55 17.22
CA HIS A 154 -10.07 18.88 17.30
C HIS A 154 -9.95 19.50 18.69
N ILE A 155 -10.13 18.72 19.76
CA ILE A 155 -9.96 19.20 21.13
C ILE A 155 -8.50 19.51 21.43
N ALA A 156 -7.58 18.65 21.00
CA ALA A 156 -6.16 18.87 21.21
C ALA A 156 -5.66 20.13 20.50
N ASP A 157 -6.13 20.40 19.28
CA ASP A 157 -5.85 21.63 18.54
C ASP A 157 -6.45 22.86 19.23
N ARG A 158 -7.74 22.82 19.59
CA ARG A 158 -8.42 23.96 20.24
C ARG A 158 -7.83 24.33 21.60
N LEU A 159 -7.34 23.35 22.35
CA LEU A 159 -6.79 23.52 23.69
C LEU A 159 -5.25 23.62 23.70
N ASP A 160 -4.62 23.70 22.53
CA ASP A 160 -3.16 23.80 22.36
C ASP A 160 -2.39 22.70 23.12
N LEU A 161 -2.92 21.47 23.07
CA LEU A 161 -2.34 20.30 23.74
C LEU A 161 -1.26 19.62 22.91
N ILE A 162 -1.12 20.00 21.63
CA ILE A 162 -0.19 19.38 20.68
C ILE A 162 1.15 20.12 20.78
N PRO A 163 2.20 19.52 21.36
CA PRO A 163 3.48 20.21 21.52
C PRO A 163 4.09 20.58 20.17
N GLU A 164 4.30 21.88 19.96
CA GLU A 164 4.99 22.39 18.78
C GLU A 164 6.42 21.87 18.69
N ASN A 165 6.95 21.79 17.47
CA ASN A 165 8.36 21.42 17.21
C ASN A 165 8.83 20.05 17.73
N SER A 166 7.90 19.21 18.21
CA SER A 166 8.14 17.84 18.67
C SER A 166 7.89 16.82 17.55
N TYR A 167 8.66 15.72 17.54
CA TYR A 167 8.53 14.66 16.54
C TYR A 167 8.49 13.31 17.24
N HIS A 168 7.37 12.61 17.11
CA HIS A 168 7.12 11.34 17.77
C HIS A 168 6.94 10.26 16.69
N PRO A 169 8.04 9.65 16.21
CA PRO A 169 7.97 8.56 15.26
C PRO A 169 7.47 7.27 15.92
N LEU A 170 6.64 6.52 15.19
CA LEU A 170 6.03 5.27 15.63
C LEU A 170 5.98 4.29 14.47
N TRP A 171 6.36 3.03 14.70
CA TRP A 171 6.04 1.95 13.78
C TRP A 171 4.68 1.36 14.13
N VAL A 172 3.75 1.37 13.18
CA VAL A 172 2.54 0.56 13.25
C VAL A 172 2.79 -0.75 12.50
N CYS A 173 2.49 -1.87 13.12
CA CYS A 173 2.86 -3.20 12.63
C CYS A 173 1.67 -4.18 12.72
N ASN A 174 1.81 -5.35 12.10
CA ASN A 174 0.82 -6.44 12.16
C ASN A 174 -0.57 -6.02 11.67
N PHE A 175 -0.60 -5.31 10.56
CA PHE A 175 -1.83 -5.02 9.84
C PHE A 175 -2.52 -6.31 9.39
N PRO A 176 -3.86 -6.36 9.36
CA PRO A 176 -4.59 -7.41 8.64
C PRO A 176 -4.04 -7.61 7.22
N LEU A 177 -4.00 -8.85 6.74
CA LEU A 177 -3.59 -9.12 5.36
C LEU A 177 -4.72 -8.76 4.38
N PHE A 178 -5.95 -8.96 4.83
CA PHE A 178 -7.16 -8.81 4.06
C PHE A 178 -8.15 -7.88 4.75
N GLU A 179 -8.92 -7.16 3.95
CA GLU A 179 -10.07 -6.37 4.38
C GLU A 179 -11.31 -6.80 3.59
N LEU A 180 -12.48 -6.70 4.22
CA LEU A 180 -13.75 -6.96 3.56
C LEU A 180 -14.30 -5.66 2.99
N LYS A 181 -14.35 -5.55 1.66
CA LYS A 181 -14.85 -4.39 0.94
C LYS A 181 -16.00 -4.80 0.03
N ASP A 182 -17.18 -4.22 0.24
CA ASP A 182 -18.41 -4.54 -0.51
C ASP A 182 -18.74 -6.05 -0.53
N GLY A 183 -18.49 -6.73 0.59
CA GLY A 183 -18.69 -8.18 0.73
C GLY A 183 -17.63 -9.04 0.01
N LYS A 184 -16.58 -8.45 -0.55
CA LYS A 184 -15.46 -9.15 -1.19
C LYS A 184 -14.17 -8.98 -0.40
N VAL A 185 -13.37 -10.04 -0.37
CA VAL A 185 -12.02 -10.00 0.20
C VAL A 185 -11.12 -9.17 -0.71
N SER A 186 -10.47 -8.16 -0.14
CA SER A 186 -9.44 -7.38 -0.82
C SER A 186 -8.18 -7.32 0.04
N SER A 187 -7.04 -6.99 -0.56
CA SER A 187 -5.78 -6.89 0.18
C SER A 187 -5.69 -5.50 0.82
N GLN A 188 -5.33 -5.43 2.10
CA GLN A 188 -5.18 -4.14 2.80
C GLN A 188 -3.99 -3.33 2.26
N HIS A 189 -2.93 -4.01 1.81
CA HIS A 189 -1.73 -3.37 1.24
C HIS A 189 -1.56 -3.77 -0.23
N HIS A 190 -0.62 -4.69 -0.50
CA HIS A 190 -0.42 -5.25 -1.83
C HIS A 190 -0.58 -6.78 -1.76
N PRO A 191 -1.15 -7.43 -2.79
CA PRO A 191 -1.23 -8.89 -2.92
C PRO A 191 0.07 -9.72 -2.76
N PHE A 192 1.23 -9.07 -2.63
CA PHE A 192 2.53 -9.71 -2.47
C PHE A 192 3.05 -9.63 -1.02
N THR A 193 2.27 -9.05 -0.11
CA THR A 193 2.64 -8.95 1.30
C THR A 193 2.61 -10.32 1.96
N MET A 194 3.67 -10.65 2.68
CA MET A 194 3.83 -11.92 3.38
C MET A 194 2.86 -11.98 4.58
N PRO A 195 2.06 -13.05 4.72
CA PRO A 195 1.30 -13.29 5.93
C PRO A 195 2.22 -13.57 7.13
N ASP A 196 1.75 -13.32 8.34
CA ASP A 196 2.44 -13.72 9.56
C ASP A 196 2.64 -15.26 9.63
N THR A 197 1.62 -16.02 9.22
CA THR A 197 1.61 -17.49 9.08
C THR A 197 1.29 -17.95 7.66
N THR A 198 1.96 -19.00 7.19
CA THR A 198 1.65 -19.63 5.89
C THR A 198 0.63 -20.77 5.98
N SER A 199 0.21 -21.10 7.21
CA SER A 199 -0.76 -22.14 7.51
C SER A 199 -2.16 -21.54 7.67
N PHE A 200 -2.78 -21.20 6.54
CA PHE A 200 -4.17 -20.72 6.48
C PHE A 200 -4.90 -21.33 5.28
N SER A 201 -6.23 -21.42 5.40
CA SER A 201 -7.11 -21.84 4.32
C SER A 201 -7.52 -20.65 3.45
N PRO A 202 -7.32 -20.70 2.12
CA PRO A 202 -7.69 -19.60 1.22
C PRO A 202 -9.21 -19.47 1.00
N THR A 203 -10.02 -20.34 1.60
CA THR A 203 -11.49 -20.33 1.47
C THR A 203 -12.21 -20.10 2.79
N ASN A 204 -11.51 -20.09 3.92
CA ASN A 204 -12.12 -19.85 5.22
C ASN A 204 -12.09 -18.35 5.53
N MET A 205 -13.24 -17.68 5.37
CA MET A 205 -13.36 -16.24 5.60
C MET A 205 -12.96 -15.79 7.00
N ALA A 206 -13.28 -16.57 8.03
CA ALA A 206 -12.93 -16.22 9.41
C ALA A 206 -11.41 -16.27 9.63
N GLU A 207 -10.72 -17.26 9.06
CA GLU A 207 -9.26 -17.32 9.08
C GLU A 207 -8.63 -16.17 8.30
N LEU A 208 -9.18 -15.82 7.13
CA LEU A 208 -8.65 -14.75 6.28
C LEU A 208 -8.73 -13.38 6.94
N LEU A 209 -9.85 -13.07 7.61
CA LEU A 209 -10.02 -11.78 8.29
C LEU A 209 -9.23 -11.67 9.60
N ALA A 210 -8.84 -12.80 10.19
CA ALA A 210 -7.97 -12.84 11.36
C ALA A 210 -6.47 -12.90 11.01
N LEU A 211 -6.12 -13.07 9.73
CA LEU A 211 -4.75 -13.25 9.28
C LEU A 211 -4.02 -11.92 9.24
N ASN A 212 -2.95 -11.80 10.02
CA ASN A 212 -2.12 -10.60 9.99
C ASN A 212 -1.05 -10.70 8.90
N SER A 213 -0.47 -9.55 8.59
CA SER A 213 0.55 -9.38 7.59
C SER A 213 1.86 -8.91 8.23
N ARG A 214 2.96 -9.21 7.55
CA ARG A 214 4.29 -8.67 7.88
C ARG A 214 4.50 -7.31 7.19
N ALA A 215 3.48 -6.46 7.27
CA ALA A 215 3.53 -5.06 6.86
C ALA A 215 3.80 -4.15 8.06
N TYR A 216 4.35 -2.98 7.76
CA TYR A 216 4.74 -1.99 8.75
C TYR A 216 4.75 -0.60 8.13
N ASP A 217 4.20 0.36 8.88
CA ASP A 217 4.16 1.77 8.50
C ASP A 217 4.90 2.61 9.52
N LEU A 218 5.67 3.58 9.02
CA LEU A 218 6.32 4.60 9.84
C LEU A 218 5.40 5.82 9.89
N VAL A 219 4.85 6.08 11.06
CA VAL A 219 3.99 7.21 11.35
C VAL A 219 4.80 8.25 12.13
N VAL A 220 4.60 9.53 11.83
CA VAL A 220 5.17 10.63 12.60
C VAL A 220 4.07 11.67 12.79
N ASN A 221 3.79 12.04 14.04
CA ASN A 221 2.86 13.14 14.37
C ASN A 221 1.47 13.01 13.70
N GLY A 222 0.93 11.80 13.59
CA GLY A 222 -0.37 11.55 12.96
C GLY A 222 -0.35 11.41 11.43
N GLU A 223 0.82 11.46 10.80
CA GLU A 223 0.99 11.34 9.35
C GLU A 223 1.79 10.09 9.01
N GLU A 224 1.33 9.33 8.01
CA GLU A 224 2.09 8.21 7.45
C GLU A 224 3.27 8.76 6.63
N LEU A 225 4.49 8.54 7.12
CA LEU A 225 5.71 8.95 6.42
C LEU A 225 6.09 7.95 5.34
N GLY A 226 5.73 6.68 5.51
CA GLY A 226 5.88 5.65 4.50
C GLY A 226 5.72 4.25 5.08
N GLY A 227 5.60 3.29 4.18
CA GLY A 227 5.21 1.92 4.52
C GLY A 227 6.01 0.88 3.77
N GLY A 228 5.91 -0.35 4.25
CA GLY A 228 6.65 -1.47 3.71
C GLY A 228 6.05 -2.81 4.09
N SER A 229 6.54 -3.86 3.44
CA SER A 229 6.25 -5.20 3.89
C SER A 229 7.33 -6.20 3.48
N ILE A 230 7.37 -7.30 4.23
CA ILE A 230 8.08 -8.50 3.79
C ILE A 230 7.26 -9.10 2.64
N ARG A 231 7.93 -9.49 1.57
CA ARG A 231 7.28 -9.97 0.34
C ARG A 231 7.22 -11.48 0.31
N ILE A 232 6.17 -12.01 -0.31
CA ILE A 232 6.03 -13.44 -0.57
C ILE A 232 7.09 -13.86 -1.59
N HIS A 233 7.96 -14.79 -1.20
CA HIS A 233 8.98 -15.38 -2.08
C HIS A 233 8.70 -16.83 -2.44
N LYS A 234 7.60 -17.43 -1.93
CA LYS A 234 7.22 -18.82 -2.21
C LYS A 234 5.95 -18.88 -3.05
N MET A 235 6.03 -19.57 -4.18
CA MET A 235 4.93 -19.76 -5.13
C MET A 235 3.65 -20.28 -4.48
N GLU A 236 3.76 -21.29 -3.62
CA GLU A 236 2.59 -21.90 -2.98
C GLU A 236 1.85 -20.94 -2.05
N THR A 237 2.57 -20.08 -1.32
CA THR A 237 1.95 -19.02 -0.51
C THR A 237 1.26 -17.99 -1.40
N GLN A 238 1.91 -17.58 -2.49
CA GLN A 238 1.36 -16.57 -3.41
C GLN A 238 0.05 -17.05 -4.06
N LYS A 239 0.01 -18.32 -4.49
CA LYS A 239 -1.21 -18.94 -5.04
C LYS A 239 -2.35 -18.95 -4.04
N LYS A 240 -2.09 -19.23 -2.76
CA LYS A 240 -3.12 -19.17 -1.70
C LYS A 240 -3.68 -17.77 -1.54
N VAL A 241 -2.82 -16.74 -1.52
CA VAL A 241 -3.26 -15.33 -1.41
C VAL A 241 -4.11 -14.93 -2.62
N PHE A 242 -3.69 -15.26 -3.84
CA PHE A 242 -4.50 -14.96 -5.03
C PHE A 242 -5.85 -15.68 -5.06
N LYS A 243 -5.88 -16.93 -4.59
CA LYS A 243 -7.13 -17.69 -4.45
C LYS A 243 -8.06 -17.03 -3.41
N ALA A 244 -7.52 -16.55 -2.29
CA ALA A 244 -8.27 -15.82 -1.27
C ALA A 244 -8.85 -14.49 -1.81
N LEU A 245 -8.12 -13.81 -2.69
CA LEU A 245 -8.59 -12.61 -3.40
C LEU A 245 -9.60 -12.90 -4.53
N GLY A 246 -9.95 -14.17 -4.77
CA GLY A 246 -10.89 -14.57 -5.82
C GLY A 246 -10.38 -14.37 -7.24
N LEU A 247 -9.06 -14.29 -7.44
CA LEU A 247 -8.48 -14.13 -8.78
C LEU A 247 -8.49 -15.45 -9.54
N THR A 248 -8.93 -15.42 -10.78
CA THR A 248 -8.88 -16.58 -11.68
C THR A 248 -7.43 -16.88 -12.11
N LYS A 249 -7.17 -18.10 -12.61
CA LYS A 249 -5.85 -18.43 -13.14
C LYS A 249 -5.47 -17.54 -14.33
N GLU A 250 -6.43 -17.21 -15.19
CA GLU A 250 -6.21 -16.31 -16.33
C GLU A 250 -5.88 -14.89 -15.87
N ASP A 251 -6.59 -14.35 -14.86
CA ASP A 251 -6.29 -13.05 -14.27
C ASP A 251 -4.88 -12.99 -13.70
N VAL A 252 -4.50 -14.03 -12.96
CA VAL A 252 -3.20 -14.14 -12.31
C VAL A 252 -2.08 -14.18 -13.35
N GLU A 253 -2.22 -15.00 -14.39
CA GLU A 253 -1.19 -15.09 -15.44
C GLU A 253 -1.08 -13.76 -16.22
N THR A 254 -2.22 -13.16 -16.59
CA THR A 254 -2.24 -11.92 -17.37
C THR A 254 -1.65 -10.74 -16.61
N LYS A 255 -1.96 -10.60 -15.31
CA LYS A 255 -1.55 -9.45 -14.50
C LYS A 255 -0.20 -9.67 -13.82
N PHE A 256 0.10 -10.91 -13.41
CA PHE A 256 1.21 -11.22 -12.51
C PHE A 256 2.09 -12.38 -12.99
N GLY A 257 1.85 -12.96 -14.18
CA GLY A 257 2.61 -14.11 -14.69
C GLY A 257 4.12 -13.86 -14.78
N PHE A 258 4.52 -12.63 -15.18
CA PHE A 258 5.95 -12.27 -15.21
C PHE A 258 6.61 -12.33 -13.83
N PHE A 259 5.90 -11.90 -12.78
CA PHE A 259 6.40 -11.92 -11.40
C PHE A 259 6.39 -13.34 -10.84
N LEU A 260 5.34 -14.11 -11.12
CA LEU A 260 5.25 -15.51 -10.71
C LEU A 260 6.40 -16.35 -11.30
N ARG A 261 6.71 -16.17 -12.58
CA ARG A 261 7.89 -16.81 -13.19
C ARG A 261 9.18 -16.44 -12.47
N ALA A 262 9.34 -15.19 -12.03
CA ALA A 262 10.52 -14.78 -11.26
C ALA A 262 10.66 -15.54 -9.92
N LEU A 263 9.53 -15.89 -9.27
CA LEU A 263 9.56 -16.70 -8.04
C LEU A 263 10.05 -18.13 -8.30
N GLU A 264 9.82 -18.69 -9.49
CA GLU A 264 10.25 -20.04 -9.87
C GLU A 264 11.77 -20.15 -10.04
N TYR A 265 12.46 -19.04 -10.35
CA TYR A 265 13.92 -19.01 -10.49
C TYR A 265 14.66 -18.83 -9.14
N GLY A 266 13.99 -19.06 -8.02
CA GLY A 266 14.61 -19.03 -6.70
C GLY A 266 14.70 -17.63 -6.08
N ALA A 267 13.60 -16.87 -6.13
CA ALA A 267 13.54 -15.56 -5.46
C ALA A 267 13.89 -15.69 -3.96
N PRO A 268 14.84 -14.89 -3.44
CA PRO A 268 15.21 -14.94 -2.03
C PRO A 268 14.11 -14.34 -1.14
N PRO A 269 14.11 -14.61 0.18
CA PRO A 269 13.33 -13.81 1.13
C PRO A 269 13.73 -12.34 0.99
N HIS A 270 12.74 -11.47 0.75
CA HIS A 270 12.97 -10.05 0.51
C HIS A 270 11.86 -9.20 1.12
N GLY A 271 12.18 -7.93 1.34
CA GLY A 271 11.28 -6.94 1.91
C GLY A 271 11.71 -5.56 1.44
N GLY A 272 10.83 -4.58 1.60
CA GLY A 272 11.15 -3.21 1.23
C GLY A 272 10.28 -2.22 1.99
N VAL A 273 10.74 -0.98 2.00
CA VAL A 273 10.06 0.19 2.55
C VAL A 273 10.17 1.32 1.55
N ALA A 274 9.11 2.11 1.42
CA ALA A 274 9.10 3.33 0.63
C ALA A 274 8.74 4.50 1.56
N LEU A 275 9.49 5.60 1.46
CA LEU A 275 9.25 6.81 2.25
C LEU A 275 8.79 7.94 1.33
N GLY A 276 7.78 8.69 1.78
CA GLY A 276 7.33 9.92 1.15
C GLY A 276 8.32 11.05 1.39
N ILE A 277 9.28 11.22 0.47
CA ILE A 277 10.34 12.24 0.59
C ILE A 277 9.74 13.65 0.70
N ASP A 278 8.72 13.99 -0.10
CA ASP A 278 8.09 15.31 -0.06
C ASP A 278 7.48 15.60 1.32
N ARG A 279 6.80 14.61 1.89
CA ARG A 279 6.22 14.71 3.25
C ARG A 279 7.32 14.85 4.30
N MET A 280 8.39 14.05 4.21
CA MET A 280 9.54 14.15 5.10
C MET A 280 10.16 15.55 5.09
N VAL A 281 10.42 16.10 3.90
CA VAL A 281 11.01 17.43 3.75
C VAL A 281 10.05 18.50 4.25
N ALA A 282 8.75 18.39 3.95
CA ALA A 282 7.75 19.32 4.45
C ALA A 282 7.68 19.36 5.98
N MET A 283 7.76 18.19 6.63
CA MET A 283 7.81 18.08 8.09
C MET A 283 9.09 18.66 8.69
N ILE A 284 10.25 18.46 8.06
CA ILE A 284 11.54 19.01 8.51
C ILE A 284 11.54 20.55 8.43
N LEU A 285 10.95 21.10 7.36
CA LEU A 285 10.84 22.54 7.14
C LEU A 285 9.63 23.18 7.82
N SER A 286 8.80 22.38 8.50
CA SER A 286 7.57 22.81 9.17
C SER A 286 6.63 23.60 8.25
N VAL A 287 6.53 23.19 6.99
CA VAL A 287 5.61 23.79 6.01
C VAL A 287 4.29 23.01 5.94
N PRO A 288 3.14 23.70 5.81
CA PRO A 288 1.82 23.08 5.90
C PRO A 288 1.47 22.25 4.66
N SER A 289 2.21 22.40 3.55
CA SER A 289 1.93 21.69 2.31
C SER A 289 3.19 21.12 1.67
N ILE A 290 3.08 19.89 1.17
CA ILE A 290 4.12 19.30 0.30
C ILE A 290 4.34 20.13 -0.99
N ARG A 291 3.38 20.98 -1.37
CA ARG A 291 3.55 21.88 -2.51
C ARG A 291 4.67 22.90 -2.31
N ASP A 292 4.98 23.23 -1.06
CA ASP A 292 6.02 24.20 -0.72
C ASP A 292 7.43 23.61 -0.81
N VAL A 293 7.54 22.28 -0.95
CA VAL A 293 8.81 21.57 -1.14
C VAL A 293 8.99 21.00 -2.54
N ILE A 294 8.00 21.21 -3.42
CA ILE A 294 8.02 20.78 -4.82
C ILE A 294 8.17 22.03 -5.69
N ALA A 295 9.20 22.09 -6.53
CA ALA A 295 9.46 23.27 -7.37
C ALA A 295 8.29 23.66 -8.29
N PHE A 296 7.61 22.68 -8.90
CA PHE A 296 6.49 22.90 -9.83
C PHE A 296 5.28 22.00 -9.48
N PRO A 297 4.56 22.29 -8.38
CA PRO A 297 3.51 21.43 -7.89
C PRO A 297 2.28 21.46 -8.81
N LYS A 298 1.40 20.46 -8.63
CA LYS A 298 0.09 20.40 -9.29
C LYS A 298 -1.02 20.83 -8.32
N ASN A 299 -2.11 21.34 -8.87
CA ASN A 299 -3.32 21.63 -8.08
C ASN A 299 -4.13 20.33 -7.83
N ARG A 300 -5.27 20.44 -7.12
CA ARG A 300 -6.14 19.28 -6.80
C ARG A 300 -6.73 18.59 -8.03
N ARG A 301 -6.67 19.21 -9.21
CA ARG A 301 -7.14 18.66 -10.50
C ARG A 301 -6.00 18.08 -11.34
N ALA A 302 -4.84 17.83 -10.73
CA ALA A 302 -3.61 17.39 -11.40
C ALA A 302 -3.10 18.35 -12.50
N LEU A 303 -3.55 19.61 -12.48
CA LEU A 303 -3.15 20.64 -13.44
C LEU A 303 -1.92 21.40 -12.92
N CYS A 304 -0.96 21.67 -13.81
CA CYS A 304 0.17 22.54 -13.56
C CYS A 304 -0.18 23.98 -13.95
N PRO A 305 -0.34 24.91 -13.00
CA PRO A 305 -0.71 26.28 -13.35
C PRO A 305 0.34 27.01 -14.22
N LEU A 306 1.62 26.67 -14.01
CA LEU A 306 2.74 27.29 -14.74
C LEU A 306 2.73 26.93 -16.24
N SER A 307 2.69 25.63 -16.56
CA SER A 307 2.72 25.16 -17.96
C SER A 307 1.34 24.98 -18.58
N ARG A 308 0.27 25.09 -17.78
CA ARG A 308 -1.12 24.76 -18.15
C ARG A 308 -1.30 23.32 -18.62
N ALA A 309 -0.45 22.40 -18.16
CA ALA A 309 -0.56 20.97 -18.45
C ALA A 309 -1.59 20.29 -17.52
N PRO A 310 -2.32 19.26 -17.99
CA PRO A 310 -2.30 18.74 -19.36
C PRO A 310 -2.99 19.68 -20.36
N SER A 311 -2.56 19.65 -21.61
CA SER A 311 -3.19 20.32 -22.76
C SER A 311 -3.65 19.29 -23.80
N PRO A 312 -4.53 19.65 -24.74
CA PRO A 312 -4.87 18.78 -25.86
C PRO A 312 -3.62 18.34 -26.62
N ALA A 313 -3.58 17.06 -27.03
CA ALA A 313 -2.54 16.52 -27.90
C ALA A 313 -2.86 16.79 -29.37
N ASP A 314 -1.83 16.97 -30.20
CA ASP A 314 -1.99 17.14 -31.63
C ASP A 314 -2.55 15.89 -32.31
N LYS A 315 -3.44 16.09 -33.29
CA LYS A 315 -4.12 14.99 -33.99
C LYS A 315 -3.14 14.06 -34.70
N SER A 316 -2.08 14.60 -35.30
CA SER A 316 -1.04 13.80 -35.96
C SER A 316 -0.36 12.82 -35.00
N HIS A 317 -0.06 13.25 -33.77
CA HIS A 317 0.51 12.37 -32.74
C HIS A 317 -0.49 11.32 -32.27
N LEU A 318 -1.78 11.69 -32.13
CA LEU A 318 -2.83 10.73 -31.79
C LEU A 318 -3.04 9.70 -32.89
N GLU A 319 -2.97 10.08 -34.16
CA GLU A 319 -3.05 9.16 -35.31
C GLU A 319 -1.83 8.24 -35.38
N GLU A 320 -0.62 8.77 -35.20
CA GLU A 320 0.62 7.99 -35.13
C GLU A 320 0.57 6.94 -34.02
N LEU A 321 0.03 7.31 -32.85
CA LEU A 321 -0.14 6.41 -31.70
C LEU A 321 -1.40 5.54 -31.79
N ASN A 322 -2.20 5.66 -32.86
CA ASN A 322 -3.50 5.00 -33.04
C ASN A 322 -4.51 5.28 -31.91
N LEU A 323 -4.49 6.46 -31.31
CA LEU A 323 -5.38 6.94 -30.24
C LEU A 323 -6.50 7.89 -30.73
N GLY A 324 -6.67 8.06 -32.04
CA GLY A 324 -7.66 8.96 -32.65
C GLY A 324 -9.12 8.44 -32.67
N PRO A 325 -10.09 9.26 -33.12
CA PRO A 325 -11.49 8.88 -33.29
C PRO A 325 -11.60 7.81 -34.38
N GLY A 326 -11.61 6.55 -33.95
CA GLY A 326 -11.28 5.40 -34.76
C GLY A 326 -10.64 4.27 -33.96
N PHE A 327 -10.33 4.51 -32.68
CA PHE A 327 -9.93 3.51 -31.68
C PHE A 327 -10.95 2.36 -31.62
N ARG A 328 -10.78 1.36 -32.50
CA ARG A 328 -11.40 0.06 -32.35
C ARG A 328 -10.68 -0.58 -31.18
N THR A 329 -11.33 -0.62 -30.01
CA THR A 329 -10.99 -1.63 -29.01
C THR A 329 -11.09 -2.98 -29.73
N GLN A 330 -9.96 -3.54 -30.17
CA GLN A 330 -9.92 -4.98 -30.33
C GLN A 330 -10.32 -5.52 -28.96
N LYS A 331 -11.45 -6.22 -28.88
CA LYS A 331 -11.76 -7.04 -27.71
C LYS A 331 -10.47 -7.75 -27.34
N ALA A 332 -10.09 -7.71 -26.07
CA ALA A 332 -8.99 -8.47 -25.53
C ALA A 332 -9.28 -9.97 -25.73
N GLY A 333 -9.04 -10.44 -26.94
CA GLY A 333 -9.08 -11.83 -27.35
C GLY A 333 -7.64 -12.27 -27.46
N SER A 334 -7.15 -12.89 -26.40
CA SER A 334 -6.22 -14.02 -26.42
C SER A 334 -5.03 -14.02 -27.40
N ARG A 335 -4.43 -12.87 -27.76
CA ARG A 335 -3.09 -12.87 -28.35
C ARG A 335 -2.06 -12.53 -27.29
N ILE A 336 -1.93 -13.49 -26.38
CA ILE A 336 -0.77 -13.63 -25.51
C ILE A 336 0.46 -13.81 -26.41
N TYR A 337 1.52 -13.06 -26.14
CA TYR A 337 2.86 -13.34 -26.67
C TYR A 337 3.24 -14.77 -26.29
N GLY A 338 3.24 -15.66 -27.27
CA GLY A 338 3.49 -17.09 -27.08
C GLY A 338 2.55 -17.93 -27.92
N SER A 339 2.70 -17.89 -29.25
CA SER A 339 2.03 -18.86 -30.11
C SER A 339 2.63 -20.25 -29.85
N THR A 340 1.95 -21.05 -29.04
CA THR A 340 2.00 -22.50 -29.18
C THR A 340 1.44 -22.87 -30.55
N GLN A 341 2.08 -23.82 -31.22
CA GLN A 341 1.93 -24.28 -32.62
C GLN A 341 0.51 -24.55 -33.17
N ALA A 342 -0.57 -24.33 -32.42
CA ALA A 342 -1.91 -24.81 -32.78
C ALA A 342 -2.81 -23.81 -33.55
N ASP A 343 -2.43 -22.52 -33.65
CA ASP A 343 -3.27 -21.49 -34.31
C ASP A 343 -2.70 -20.96 -35.64
N ILE A 344 -1.77 -21.71 -36.27
CA ILE A 344 -1.46 -21.51 -37.69
C ILE A 344 -2.50 -22.33 -38.46
N THR A 345 -3.74 -21.83 -38.53
CA THR A 345 -4.57 -22.20 -39.68
C THR A 345 -3.78 -21.85 -40.93
N GLU A 346 -3.72 -22.80 -41.86
CA GLU A 346 -3.07 -22.69 -43.17
C GLU A 346 -3.57 -21.45 -43.91
N HIS A 347 -3.02 -20.29 -43.58
CA HIS A 347 -2.82 -19.29 -44.60
C HIS A 347 -1.75 -19.92 -45.48
N GLU A 348 -2.18 -20.47 -46.62
CA GLU A 348 -1.31 -20.81 -47.74
C GLU A 348 -0.41 -19.58 -48.00
N LEU A 349 0.76 -19.59 -47.37
CA LEU A 349 1.85 -18.72 -47.68
C LEU A 349 2.27 -19.17 -49.08
N LYS A 350 1.74 -18.47 -50.09
CA LYS A 350 2.26 -18.54 -51.45
C LYS A 350 3.77 -18.55 -51.36
N ARG A 351 4.37 -19.54 -52.03
CA ARG A 351 5.82 -19.79 -52.16
C ARG A 351 6.60 -18.48 -52.11
N PRO A 352 7.72 -18.39 -51.38
CA PRO A 352 8.45 -17.13 -51.28
C PRO A 352 8.86 -16.69 -52.68
N GLU A 353 8.18 -15.67 -53.20
CA GLU A 353 8.71 -14.89 -54.31
C GLU A 353 10.01 -14.28 -53.80
N LYS A 354 11.06 -14.39 -54.62
CA LYS A 354 12.36 -13.77 -54.29
C LYS A 354 12.11 -12.31 -53.90
N ILE A 355 12.69 -11.88 -52.78
CA ILE A 355 12.60 -10.49 -52.34
C ILE A 355 13.02 -9.60 -53.51
N SER A 356 12.14 -8.70 -53.90
CA SER A 356 12.32 -7.73 -54.95
C SER A 356 13.14 -6.54 -54.45
N ARG A 357 13.73 -5.79 -55.37
CA ARG A 357 14.51 -4.59 -55.03
C ARG A 357 13.63 -3.50 -54.40
N ASP A 358 12.36 -3.42 -54.78
CA ASP A 358 11.39 -2.48 -54.22
C ASP A 358 11.07 -2.80 -52.75
N GLU A 359 11.02 -4.08 -52.38
CA GLU A 359 10.86 -4.51 -51.00
C GLU A 359 12.10 -4.17 -50.15
N VAL A 360 13.31 -4.33 -50.69
CA VAL A 360 14.54 -3.89 -50.01
C VAL A 360 14.51 -2.38 -49.77
N ALA A 361 14.11 -1.59 -50.78
CA ALA A 361 13.97 -0.14 -50.64
C ALA A 361 12.89 0.25 -49.63
N HIS A 362 11.77 -0.48 -49.60
CA HIS A 362 10.70 -0.27 -48.63
C HIS A 362 11.15 -0.53 -47.19
N VAL A 363 11.83 -1.65 -46.95
CA VAL A 363 12.37 -2.01 -45.62
C VAL A 363 13.45 -1.02 -45.18
N ALA A 364 14.35 -0.62 -46.09
CA ALA A 364 15.36 0.41 -45.80
C ALA A 364 14.71 1.74 -45.39
N LYS A 365 13.63 2.15 -46.06
CA LYS A 365 12.86 3.36 -45.70
C LYS A 365 12.25 3.24 -44.31
N LEU A 366 11.67 2.10 -43.95
CA LEU A 366 11.13 1.85 -42.60
C LEU A 366 12.23 1.91 -41.53
N ALA A 367 13.41 1.38 -41.84
CA ALA A 367 14.59 1.42 -40.98
C ALA A 367 15.34 2.76 -40.99
N ARG A 368 14.87 3.76 -41.76
CA ARG A 368 15.52 5.07 -41.97
C ARG A 368 16.97 4.97 -42.50
N LEU A 369 17.24 3.93 -43.28
CA LEU A 369 18.51 3.72 -43.97
C LEU A 369 18.41 4.27 -45.39
N LYS A 370 19.48 4.94 -45.84
CA LYS A 370 19.64 5.37 -47.24
C LYS A 370 20.56 4.38 -47.92
N LEU A 371 20.03 3.66 -48.92
CA LEU A 371 20.79 2.72 -49.73
C LEU A 371 20.98 3.31 -51.12
N ASP A 372 22.17 3.14 -51.68
CA ASP A 372 22.37 3.31 -53.11
C ASP A 372 21.95 2.07 -53.91
N ASP A 373 21.97 2.19 -55.23
CA ASP A 373 21.51 1.16 -56.15
C ASP A 373 22.35 -0.13 -56.09
N SER A 374 23.65 -0.01 -55.77
CA SER A 374 24.56 -1.13 -55.63
C SER A 374 24.37 -1.85 -54.30
N GLU A 375 24.15 -1.09 -53.22
CA GLU A 375 23.84 -1.61 -51.89
C GLU A 375 22.48 -2.32 -51.88
N ALA A 376 21.46 -1.74 -52.52
CA ALA A 376 20.14 -2.36 -52.63
C ALA A 376 20.20 -3.72 -53.34
N ALA A 377 21.01 -3.84 -54.40
CA ALA A 377 21.21 -5.11 -55.10
C ALA A 377 21.97 -6.14 -54.24
N LEU A 378 22.96 -5.69 -53.45
CA LEU A 378 23.69 -6.56 -52.53
C LEU A 378 22.76 -7.09 -51.43
N TYR A 379 22.01 -6.21 -50.75
CA TYR A 379 21.05 -6.62 -49.72
C TYR A 379 19.95 -7.52 -50.28
N GLN A 380 19.48 -7.27 -51.50
CA GLN A 380 18.52 -8.17 -52.15
C GLN A 380 19.09 -9.59 -52.29
N LYS A 381 20.35 -9.72 -52.72
CA LYS A 381 21.03 -11.01 -52.86
C LYS A 381 21.17 -11.70 -51.50
N ASP A 382 21.63 -10.98 -50.49
CA ASP A 382 21.91 -11.54 -49.16
C ASP A 382 20.61 -11.98 -48.46
N LEU A 383 19.56 -11.16 -48.52
CA LEU A 383 18.25 -11.51 -47.95
C LEU A 383 17.64 -12.72 -48.64
N ASN A 384 17.76 -12.82 -49.98
CA ASN A 384 17.32 -14.02 -50.70
C ASN A 384 18.16 -15.25 -50.35
N SER A 385 19.46 -15.10 -50.07
CA SER A 385 20.31 -16.20 -49.60
C SER A 385 19.91 -16.69 -48.22
N ILE A 386 19.55 -15.79 -47.31
CA ILE A 386 19.05 -16.12 -45.97
C ILE A 386 17.73 -16.88 -46.07
N LEU A 387 16.79 -16.40 -46.89
CA LEU A 387 15.53 -17.10 -47.14
C LEU A 387 15.76 -18.49 -47.74
N GLY A 388 16.72 -18.62 -48.66
CA GLY A 388 17.13 -19.93 -49.19
C GLY A 388 17.61 -20.89 -48.11
N TYR A 389 18.39 -20.41 -47.13
CA TYR A 389 18.82 -21.24 -46.01
C TYR A 389 17.66 -21.66 -45.10
N PHE A 390 16.69 -20.76 -44.85
CA PHE A 390 15.47 -21.11 -44.12
C PHE A 390 14.63 -22.20 -44.82
N GLU A 391 14.57 -22.20 -46.15
CA GLU A 391 13.91 -23.27 -46.89
C GLU A 391 14.63 -24.61 -46.70
N THR A 392 15.97 -24.63 -46.75
CA THR A 392 16.75 -25.85 -46.44
C THR A 392 16.48 -26.36 -45.02
N LEU A 393 16.31 -25.46 -44.04
CA LEU A 393 15.98 -25.85 -42.66
C LEU A 393 14.57 -26.44 -42.52
N LYS A 394 13.60 -26.04 -43.37
CA LYS A 394 12.24 -26.60 -43.37
C LYS A 394 12.17 -28.03 -43.93
N GLU A 395 13.16 -28.45 -44.70
CA GLU A 395 13.25 -29.83 -45.20
C GLU A 395 13.54 -30.85 -44.08
N LEU A 396 13.97 -30.37 -42.91
CA LEU A 396 14.23 -31.22 -41.74
C LEU A 396 12.92 -31.62 -41.05
N ASP A 397 12.70 -32.92 -40.86
CA ASP A 397 11.58 -33.46 -40.07
C ASP A 397 11.80 -33.16 -38.58
N THR A 398 11.02 -32.20 -38.06
CA THR A 398 11.03 -31.80 -36.65
C THR A 398 9.78 -32.27 -35.88
N GLU A 399 8.92 -33.12 -36.44
CA GLU A 399 7.65 -33.52 -35.79
C GLU A 399 7.86 -34.18 -34.42
N LYS A 400 9.00 -34.86 -34.24
CA LYS A 400 9.36 -35.54 -32.99
C LYS A 400 10.34 -34.75 -32.13
N VAL A 401 10.73 -33.54 -32.54
CA VAL A 401 11.67 -32.68 -31.82
C VAL A 401 10.89 -31.61 -31.07
N ARG A 402 10.82 -31.73 -29.74
CA ARG A 402 10.16 -30.73 -28.91
C ARG A 402 10.92 -29.39 -29.00
N PRO A 403 10.24 -28.24 -29.19
CA PRO A 403 10.90 -26.94 -29.18
C PRO A 403 11.67 -26.72 -27.87
N MET A 404 12.94 -26.34 -27.98
CA MET A 404 13.82 -26.05 -26.84
C MET A 404 14.13 -24.54 -26.78
N SER A 405 13.94 -23.92 -25.61
CA SER A 405 14.36 -22.52 -25.39
C SER A 405 15.85 -22.38 -25.09
N HIS A 406 16.51 -23.47 -24.67
CA HIS A 406 17.93 -23.53 -24.34
C HIS A 406 18.50 -24.88 -24.76
N VAL A 407 19.78 -24.91 -25.16
CA VAL A 407 20.49 -26.13 -25.61
C VAL A 407 20.73 -27.13 -24.47
N LEU A 408 20.69 -26.68 -23.22
CA LEU A 408 20.90 -27.48 -22.01
C LEU A 408 19.63 -27.55 -21.16
N GLU A 409 19.45 -28.66 -20.46
CA GLU A 409 18.37 -28.83 -19.48
C GLU A 409 18.59 -27.86 -18.30
N VAL A 410 17.81 -26.79 -18.25
CA VAL A 410 17.89 -25.79 -17.17
C VAL A 410 17.24 -26.37 -15.92
N LYS A 411 18.06 -26.70 -14.91
CA LYS A 411 17.59 -27.12 -13.58
C LYS A 411 17.80 -25.98 -12.60
N ASN A 412 16.75 -25.62 -11.86
CA ASN A 412 16.86 -24.66 -10.77
C ASN A 412 17.70 -25.26 -9.63
N VAL A 413 18.70 -24.51 -9.18
CA VAL A 413 19.52 -24.88 -8.03
C VAL A 413 18.80 -24.39 -6.78
N TRP A 414 17.93 -25.23 -6.23
CA TRP A 414 17.21 -24.92 -5.00
C TRP A 414 18.13 -25.05 -3.78
N ARG A 415 18.14 -24.03 -2.92
CA ARG A 415 18.79 -24.08 -1.59
C ARG A 415 17.71 -24.07 -0.52
N GLU A 416 17.87 -24.89 0.53
CA GLU A 416 16.97 -24.83 1.68
C GLU A 416 17.02 -23.45 2.36
N ASP A 417 15.84 -22.86 2.55
CA ASP A 417 15.63 -21.58 3.22
C ASP A 417 15.68 -21.73 4.74
N LYS A 418 16.90 -21.90 5.27
CA LYS A 418 17.17 -21.95 6.71
C LYS A 418 17.63 -20.57 7.21
N PRO A 419 16.93 -19.95 8.19
CA PRO A 419 17.39 -18.74 8.85
C PRO A 419 18.79 -18.98 9.44
N GLY A 420 19.77 -18.16 9.06
CA GLY A 420 21.14 -18.26 9.56
C GLY A 420 21.68 -16.89 9.93
N LYS A 421 22.68 -16.84 10.81
CA LYS A 421 23.47 -15.62 11.00
C LYS A 421 24.19 -15.32 9.69
N THR A 422 24.03 -14.11 9.15
CA THR A 422 24.78 -13.62 7.99
C THR A 422 26.25 -13.86 8.26
N LYS A 423 26.86 -14.84 7.57
CA LYS A 423 28.31 -15.01 7.62
C LYS A 423 28.90 -13.73 7.04
N LYS A 424 29.81 -13.09 7.79
CA LYS A 424 30.51 -11.85 7.37
C LYS A 424 30.93 -11.98 5.91
N SER A 425 30.71 -10.93 5.11
CA SER A 425 30.87 -10.80 3.65
C SER A 425 32.15 -11.34 2.99
N ASN A 426 33.14 -11.82 3.76
CA ASN A 426 34.38 -12.38 3.23
C ASN A 426 34.24 -13.51 2.20
N PRO A 427 33.27 -14.46 2.26
CA PRO A 427 33.18 -15.51 1.27
C PRO A 427 32.51 -15.06 -0.05
N LEU A 428 31.93 -13.85 -0.13
CA LEU A 428 31.29 -13.37 -1.36
C LEU A 428 32.30 -12.73 -2.32
N LEU A 429 33.38 -12.15 -1.78
CA LEU A 429 34.44 -11.51 -2.55
C LEU A 429 35.62 -12.44 -2.83
N SER A 430 35.58 -13.70 -2.36
CA SER A 430 36.69 -14.65 -2.57
C SER A 430 36.93 -14.96 -4.05
N ASN A 431 35.90 -14.80 -4.88
CA ASN A 431 35.97 -15.00 -6.32
C ASN A 431 36.11 -13.68 -7.10
N ALA A 432 36.22 -12.53 -6.42
CA ALA A 432 36.44 -11.25 -7.07
C ALA A 432 37.89 -11.15 -7.55
N PRO A 433 38.16 -10.75 -8.82
CA PRO A 433 39.52 -10.54 -9.30
C PRO A 433 40.29 -9.49 -8.48
N GLU A 434 39.60 -8.41 -8.10
CA GLU A 434 40.09 -7.41 -7.16
C GLU A 434 38.95 -6.91 -6.26
N SER A 435 39.27 -6.56 -5.01
CA SER A 435 38.31 -5.97 -4.08
C SER A 435 38.95 -4.85 -3.25
N GLU A 436 38.14 -3.86 -2.87
CA GLU A 436 38.56 -2.75 -2.00
C GLU A 436 37.46 -2.45 -0.98
N LYS A 437 37.81 -2.38 0.32
CA LYS A 437 36.90 -2.01 1.42
C LYS A 437 35.56 -2.78 1.46
N GLY A 438 35.55 -4.03 1.01
CA GLY A 438 34.34 -4.85 0.97
C GLY A 438 33.47 -4.66 -0.29
N TYR A 439 34.01 -4.04 -1.34
CA TYR A 439 33.37 -3.86 -2.64
C TYR A 439 34.18 -4.53 -3.76
N PHE A 440 33.52 -4.88 -4.87
CA PHE A 440 34.21 -5.29 -6.11
C PHE A 440 34.94 -4.10 -6.71
N LYS A 441 36.22 -4.26 -7.02
CA LYS A 441 36.97 -3.25 -7.76
C LYS A 441 36.85 -3.54 -9.25
N VAL A 442 36.27 -2.60 -9.99
CA VAL A 442 36.08 -2.70 -11.44
C VAL A 442 37.14 -1.81 -12.11
N PRO A 443 37.80 -2.27 -13.20
CA PRO A 443 38.71 -1.43 -13.97
C PRO A 443 38.03 -0.15 -14.44
N LYS A 444 38.76 0.98 -14.44
CA LYS A 444 38.25 2.21 -15.05
C LYS A 444 38.02 1.98 -16.54
N ILE A 445 36.85 2.40 -17.04
CA ILE A 445 36.45 2.24 -18.45
C ILE A 445 37.20 3.21 -19.38
N LEU A 446 37.79 4.28 -18.84
CA LEU A 446 38.57 5.26 -19.60
C LEU A 446 39.87 5.57 -18.87
N GLU A 447 40.99 5.26 -19.52
CA GLU A 447 42.29 5.86 -19.21
C GLU A 447 42.25 7.30 -19.74
N SER A 448 42.38 8.26 -18.84
CA SER A 448 42.57 9.68 -19.17
C SER A 448 44.00 9.97 -19.53
#